data_AF-A0A7J6Q978-F1
#
_entry.id   AF-A0A7J6Q978-F1
#
_cell.length_a   1.000
_cell.length_b   1.000
_cell.length_c   1.000
_cell.angle_alpha   90.00
_cell.angle_beta   90.00
_cell.angle_gamma   90.00
#
_symmetry.space_group_name_H-M   'P 1'
#
loop_
_entity.id
_entity.type
_entity.pdbx_description
1 polymer ?
#
loop_
_entity_poly.entity_id
_entity_poly.type
_entity_poly.pdbx_seq_one_letter_code
_entity_poly.pdbx_strand_id
1 'polypeptide(L)'
;MGPLLSFSEYVQSAGREVWTLALLGLKDAIRMDLCLIFLFKSPTIRVRWLQCLILNGVIFLGSVAVFRLVVNPLLMVVVGWISGYEEESMQKWTEALYFLHLFTWIVPVYSLSYLLNIAWHQDIANETFAIFSP
;
A
#
# COMPACT_ATOMS: atom_id res chain seq x y z
N MET A 1 -17.09 -17.90 -47.13
CA MET A 1 -17.71 -18.51 -45.95
C MET A 1 -16.60 -19.16 -45.14
N GLY A 2 -16.14 -18.52 -44.07
CA GLY A 2 -15.11 -19.11 -43.20
C GLY A 2 -15.68 -20.30 -42.42
N PRO A 3 -14.87 -21.32 -42.10
CA PRO A 3 -15.34 -22.46 -41.33
C PRO A 3 -15.81 -22.00 -39.95
N LEU A 4 -17.03 -22.37 -39.56
CA LEU A 4 -17.54 -22.19 -38.21
C LEU A 4 -16.69 -23.08 -37.30
N LEU A 5 -15.74 -22.48 -36.59
CA LEU A 5 -15.01 -23.14 -35.51
C LEU A 5 -16.02 -23.77 -34.55
N SER A 6 -15.80 -25.03 -34.18
CA SER A 6 -16.62 -25.61 -33.11
C SER A 6 -16.40 -24.81 -31.83
N PHE A 7 -17.42 -24.73 -30.97
CA PHE A 7 -17.36 -23.97 -29.71
C PHE A 7 -16.11 -24.31 -28.87
N SER A 8 -15.68 -25.59 -28.89
CA SER A 8 -14.46 -26.06 -28.23
C SER A 8 -13.18 -25.46 -28.82
N GLU A 9 -13.08 -25.36 -30.15
CA GLU A 9 -11.92 -24.77 -30.83
C GLU A 9 -11.85 -23.25 -30.64
N TYR A 10 -13.01 -22.57 -30.58
CA TYR A 10 -13.07 -21.15 -30.23
C TYR A 10 -12.57 -20.90 -28.80
N VAL A 11 -13.05 -21.67 -27.82
CA VAL A 11 -12.63 -21.54 -26.41
C VAL A 11 -11.14 -21.84 -26.26
N GLN A 12 -10.62 -22.88 -26.93
CA GLN A 12 -9.18 -23.16 -26.90
C GLN A 12 -8.34 -22.06 -27.57
N SER A 13 -8.82 -21.48 -28.68
CA SER A 13 -8.13 -20.37 -29.35
C SER A 13 -8.10 -19.12 -28.48
N ALA A 14 -9.26 -18.72 -27.95
CA ALA A 14 -9.38 -17.58 -27.04
C ALA A 14 -8.53 -17.78 -25.77
N GLY A 15 -8.52 -18.99 -25.22
CA GLY A 15 -7.68 -19.34 -24.07
C GLY A 15 -6.19 -19.18 -24.37
N ARG A 16 -5.71 -19.68 -25.51
CA ARG A 16 -4.31 -19.51 -25.92
C ARG A 16 -3.93 -18.04 -26.08
N GLU A 17 -4.80 -17.23 -26.68
CA GLU A 17 -4.60 -15.81 -26.87
C GLU A 17 -4.48 -15.07 -25.52
N VAL A 18 -5.41 -15.31 -24.59
CA VAL A 18 -5.37 -14.73 -23.24
C VAL A 18 -4.08 -15.10 -22.51
N TRP A 19 -3.66 -16.36 -22.58
CA TRP A 19 -2.41 -16.81 -21.96
C TRP A 19 -1.17 -16.16 -22.56
N THR A 20 -1.12 -16.01 -23.89
CA THR A 20 0.00 -15.32 -24.54
C THR A 20 0.08 -13.85 -24.13
N LEU A 21 -1.05 -13.15 -24.07
CA LEU A 21 -1.12 -11.76 -23.61
C LEU A 21 -0.71 -11.63 -22.14
N ALA A 22 -1.17 -12.54 -21.28
CA ALA A 22 -0.81 -12.55 -19.86
C ALA A 22 0.70 -12.77 -19.65
N LEU A 23 1.32 -13.69 -20.40
CA LEU A 23 2.76 -13.94 -20.33
C LEU A 23 3.58 -12.76 -20.88
N LEU A 24 3.09 -12.09 -21.92
CA LEU A 24 3.72 -10.89 -22.45
C LEU A 24 3.66 -9.75 -21.42
N GLY A 25 2.49 -9.54 -20.81
CA GLY A 25 2.30 -8.55 -19.75
C GLY A 25 3.16 -8.85 -18.52
N LEU A 26 3.30 -10.13 -18.14
CA LEU A 26 4.20 -10.53 -17.05
C LEU A 26 5.66 -10.25 -17.39
N LYS A 27 6.09 -10.58 -18.62
CA LYS A 27 7.45 -10.27 -19.09
C LYS A 27 7.73 -8.77 -19.04
N ASP A 28 6.75 -7.95 -19.43
CA ASP A 28 6.86 -6.49 -19.37
C ASP A 28 6.87 -5.96 -17.93
N ALA A 29 6.08 -6.56 -17.02
CA ALA A 29 6.07 -6.20 -15.60
C ALA A 29 7.40 -6.51 -14.88
N ILE A 30 8.14 -7.54 -15.33
CA ILE A 30 9.45 -7.91 -14.76
C ILE A 30 10.56 -6.93 -15.19
N ARG A 31 10.35 -6.15 -16.27
CA ARG A 31 11.32 -5.17 -16.77
C ARG A 31 11.33 -3.89 -15.93
N MET A 32 12.07 -3.94 -14.82
CA MET A 32 12.25 -2.81 -13.88
C MET A 32 12.93 -1.58 -14.50
N ASP A 33 13.68 -1.76 -15.57
CA ASP A 33 14.29 -0.68 -16.36
C ASP A 33 13.22 0.26 -16.94
N LEU A 34 12.08 -0.27 -17.38
CA LEU A 34 10.97 0.53 -17.88
C LEU A 34 10.30 1.34 -16.77
N CYS A 35 10.17 0.76 -15.57
CA CYS A 35 9.60 1.46 -14.41
C CYS A 35 10.38 2.74 -14.08
N LEU A 36 11.71 2.68 -14.10
CA LEU A 36 12.56 3.85 -13.86
C LEU A 36 12.39 4.88 -14.98
N ILE A 37 12.39 4.44 -16.24
CA ILE A 37 12.18 5.34 -17.39
C ILE A 37 10.84 6.07 -17.28
N PHE A 38 9.74 5.38 -16.95
CA PHE A 38 8.42 5.98 -16.78
C PHE A 38 8.37 6.96 -15.61
N LEU A 39 9.01 6.62 -14.49
CA LEU A 39 9.09 7.49 -13.32
C LEU A 39 9.80 8.82 -13.64
N PHE A 40 10.84 8.81 -14.47
CA PHE A 40 11.54 10.03 -14.87
C PHE A 40 10.88 10.76 -16.04
N LYS A 41 10.20 10.04 -16.94
CA LYS A 41 9.61 10.59 -18.17
C LYS A 41 8.22 11.21 -17.96
N SER A 42 7.35 10.61 -17.15
CA SER A 42 6.00 11.15 -16.90
C SER A 42 5.98 11.99 -15.62
N PRO A 43 5.69 13.31 -15.72
CA PRO A 43 5.56 14.16 -14.53
C PRO A 43 4.37 13.72 -13.66
N THR A 44 3.31 13.17 -14.25
CA THR A 44 2.13 12.65 -13.55
C THR A 44 2.51 11.48 -12.64
N ILE A 45 3.20 10.48 -13.18
CA ILE A 45 3.67 9.30 -12.42
C ILE A 45 4.58 9.75 -11.27
N ARG A 46 5.50 10.68 -11.55
CA ARG A 46 6.43 11.21 -10.53
C ARG A 46 5.73 11.91 -9.38
N VAL A 47 4.73 12.76 -9.68
CA VAL A 47 3.97 13.47 -8.65
C VAL A 47 3.19 12.48 -7.79
N ARG A 48 2.53 11.49 -8.38
CA ARG A 48 1.78 10.46 -7.63
C ARG A 48 2.70 9.59 -6.77
N TRP A 49 3.86 9.21 -7.30
CA TRP A 49 4.88 8.48 -6.55
C TRP A 49 5.40 9.30 -5.36
N LEU A 50 5.70 10.59 -5.56
CA LEU A 50 6.12 11.48 -4.47
C LEU A 50 5.01 11.68 -3.42
N GLN A 51 3.76 11.82 -3.83
CA GLN A 51 2.62 11.93 -2.91
C GLN A 51 2.50 10.70 -2.01
N CYS A 52 2.64 9.50 -2.59
CA CYS A 52 2.66 8.24 -1.84
C CYS A 52 3.84 8.19 -0.86
N LEU A 53 5.05 8.56 -1.31
CA LEU A 53 6.24 8.58 -0.45
C LEU A 53 6.09 9.56 0.71
N ILE A 54 5.64 10.79 0.44
CA ILE A 54 5.46 11.84 1.43
C ILE A 54 4.37 11.46 2.42
N LEU A 55 3.20 10.99 1.95
CA LEU A 55 2.10 10.61 2.83
C LEU A 55 2.53 9.48 3.78
N ASN A 56 3.10 8.40 3.24
CA ASN A 56 3.55 7.27 4.05
C ASN A 56 4.68 7.67 5.01
N GLY A 57 5.61 8.50 4.56
CA GLY A 57 6.70 9.03 5.40
C GLY A 57 6.18 9.89 6.55
N VAL A 58 5.25 10.81 6.28
CA VAL A 58 4.62 11.67 7.30
C VAL A 58 3.82 10.85 8.28
N ILE A 59 3.04 9.87 7.82
CA ILE A 59 2.27 8.98 8.69
C ILE A 59 3.18 8.16 9.59
N PHE A 60 4.24 7.57 9.03
CA PHE A 60 5.19 6.76 9.80
C PHE A 60 5.93 7.61 10.84
N LEU A 61 6.60 8.68 10.40
CA LEU A 61 7.37 9.55 11.28
C LEU A 61 6.46 10.26 12.29
N GLY A 62 5.28 10.70 11.86
CA GLY A 62 4.27 11.32 12.71
C GLY A 62 3.77 10.35 13.79
N SER A 63 3.51 9.09 13.44
CA SER A 63 3.10 8.08 14.41
C SER A 63 4.21 7.76 15.41
N VAL A 64 5.47 7.66 14.98
CA VAL A 64 6.61 7.50 15.88
C VAL A 64 6.77 8.71 16.81
N ALA A 65 6.61 9.92 16.29
CA ALA A 65 6.71 11.15 17.08
C ALA A 65 5.59 11.22 18.13
N VAL A 66 4.34 10.98 17.73
CA VAL A 66 3.18 10.91 18.64
C VAL A 66 3.42 9.83 19.71
N PHE A 67 3.89 8.66 19.32
CA PHE A 67 4.17 7.60 20.28
C PHE A 67 5.21 8.01 21.32
N ARG A 68 6.35 8.55 20.87
CA ARG A 68 7.46 8.91 21.77
C ARG A 68 7.19 10.13 22.64
N LEU A 69 6.55 11.16 22.07
CA LEU A 69 6.40 12.46 22.72
C LEU A 69 5.09 12.58 23.51
N VAL A 70 4.06 11.81 23.15
CA VAL A 70 2.73 11.94 23.76
C VAL A 70 2.32 10.63 24.41
N VAL A 71 2.27 9.53 23.65
CA VAL A 71 1.73 8.27 24.18
C VAL A 71 2.62 7.75 25.32
N ASN A 72 3.91 7.53 25.07
CA ASN A 72 4.83 6.98 26.06
C ASN A 72 4.86 7.74 27.41
N PRO A 73 5.01 9.08 27.46
CA PRO A 73 4.95 9.79 28.75
C PRO A 73 3.57 9.69 29.41
N LEU A 74 2.47 9.74 28.64
CA LEU A 74 1.14 9.56 29.20
C LEU A 74 0.93 8.14 29.76
N LEU A 75 1.47 7.11 29.10
CA LEU A 75 1.46 5.74 29.59
C LEU A 75 2.14 5.66 30.95
N MET A 76 3.38 6.16 31.06
CA MET A 76 4.13 6.12 32.33
C MET A 76 3.36 6.80 33.46
N VAL A 77 2.75 7.96 33.19
CA VAL A 77 1.95 8.69 34.18
C VAL A 77 0.70 7.87 34.54
N VAL A 78 -0.18 7.60 33.58
CA VAL A 78 -1.49 6.94 33.82
C VAL A 78 -1.30 5.58 34.48
N VAL A 79 -0.37 4.77 33.97
CA VAL A 79 -0.08 3.45 34.54
C VAL A 79 0.49 3.60 35.95
N GLY A 80 1.42 4.53 36.20
CA GLY A 80 1.99 4.75 37.53
C GLY A 80 0.94 5.16 38.57
N TRP A 81 -0.05 5.96 38.17
CA TRP A 81 -1.18 6.32 39.02
C TRP A 81 -2.11 5.13 39.34
N ILE A 82 -2.34 4.23 38.37
CA ILE A 82 -3.26 3.10 38.53
C ILE A 82 -2.60 1.91 39.26
N SER A 83 -1.35 1.59 38.93
CA SER A 83 -0.65 0.42 39.45
C SER A 83 0.07 0.68 40.77
N GLY A 84 0.15 1.93 41.23
CA GLY A 84 0.96 2.28 42.39
C GLY A 84 2.46 1.98 42.19
N TYR A 85 2.93 2.00 40.93
CA TYR A 85 4.30 1.66 40.54
C TYR A 85 4.70 0.19 40.76
N GLU A 86 3.74 -0.72 40.91
CA GLU A 86 4.01 -2.16 40.94
C GLU A 86 4.41 -2.67 39.54
N GLU A 87 5.59 -3.29 39.41
CA GLU A 87 6.18 -3.67 38.11
C GLU A 87 5.30 -4.63 37.30
N GLU A 88 4.73 -5.66 37.91
CA GLU A 88 3.91 -6.66 37.18
C GLU A 88 2.63 -6.03 36.64
N SER A 89 2.00 -5.16 37.43
CA SER A 89 0.81 -4.40 37.03
C SER A 89 1.16 -3.37 35.96
N MET A 90 2.32 -2.68 36.08
CA MET A 90 2.78 -1.73 35.07
C MET A 90 2.96 -2.37 33.70
N GLN A 91 3.54 -3.57 33.64
CA GLN A 91 3.74 -4.26 32.37
C GLN A 91 2.41 -4.60 31.68
N LYS A 92 1.44 -5.16 32.42
CA LYS A 92 0.11 -5.52 31.88
C LYS A 92 -0.62 -4.30 31.31
N TRP A 93 -0.62 -3.18 32.05
CA TRP A 93 -1.28 -1.95 31.59
C TRP A 93 -0.56 -1.31 30.40
N THR A 94 0.78 -1.39 30.36
CA THR A 94 1.57 -0.90 29.23
C THR A 94 1.25 -1.68 27.96
N GLU A 95 1.17 -3.02 28.04
CA GLU A 95 0.79 -3.88 26.92
C GLU A 95 -0.64 -3.56 26.44
N ALA A 96 -1.60 -3.46 27.36
CA ALA A 96 -3.00 -3.14 27.02
C ALA A 96 -3.14 -1.79 26.28
N LEU A 97 -2.44 -0.76 26.76
CA LEU A 97 -2.49 0.56 26.15
C LEU A 97 -1.69 0.66 24.85
N TYR A 98 -0.64 -0.15 24.68
CA TYR A 98 0.02 -0.32 23.39
C TYR A 98 -0.94 -0.90 22.35
N PHE A 99 -1.70 -1.95 22.70
CA PHE A 99 -2.73 -2.49 21.82
C PHE A 99 -3.81 -1.44 21.50
N LEU A 100 -4.24 -0.65 22.48
CA LEU A 100 -5.18 0.43 22.26
C LEU A 100 -4.65 1.46 21.25
N HIS A 101 -3.38 1.86 21.37
CA HIS A 101 -2.72 2.76 20.42
C HIS A 101 -2.65 2.14 19.02
N LEU A 102 -2.31 0.85 18.92
CA LEU A 102 -2.24 0.13 17.67
C LEU A 102 -3.60 0.14 16.94
N PHE A 103 -4.68 -0.26 17.62
CA PHE A 103 -6.00 -0.38 16.99
C PHE A 103 -6.71 0.96 16.77
N THR A 104 -6.48 1.95 17.63
CA THR A 104 -7.19 3.24 17.55
C THR A 104 -6.47 4.25 16.67
N TRP A 105 -5.13 4.18 16.59
CA TRP A 105 -4.33 5.16 15.85
C TRP A 105 -3.64 4.54 14.65
N ILE A 106 -2.76 3.57 14.87
CA ILE A 106 -1.90 3.03 13.80
C ILE A 106 -2.75 2.39 12.71
N VAL A 107 -3.62 1.44 13.05
CA VAL A 107 -4.43 0.72 12.06
C VAL A 107 -5.29 1.69 11.22
N PRO A 108 -6.10 2.59 11.81
CA PRO A 108 -6.92 3.51 11.03
C PRO A 108 -6.10 4.45 10.14
N VAL A 109 -5.01 5.02 10.65
CA VAL A 109 -4.17 5.95 9.88
C VAL A 109 -3.51 5.22 8.70
N TYR A 110 -3.03 4.00 8.91
CA TYR A 110 -2.48 3.19 7.82
C TYR A 110 -3.53 2.74 6.82
N SER A 111 -4.74 2.37 7.27
CA SER A 111 -5.85 2.04 6.38
C SER A 111 -6.23 3.22 5.49
N LEU A 112 -6.29 4.44 6.04
CA LEU A 112 -6.54 5.65 5.26
C LEU A 112 -5.41 5.91 4.25
N SER A 113 -4.14 5.74 4.66
CA SER A 113 -3.01 5.84 3.74
C SER A 113 -3.14 4.85 2.59
N TYR A 114 -3.49 3.60 2.89
CA TYR A 114 -3.68 2.56 1.89
C TYR A 114 -4.78 2.92 0.89
N LEU A 115 -5.93 3.39 1.36
CA LEU A 115 -7.04 3.81 0.47
C LEU A 115 -6.65 4.98 -0.44
N LEU A 116 -5.94 5.98 0.09
CA LEU A 116 -5.44 7.10 -0.71
C LEU A 116 -4.39 6.64 -1.74
N ASN A 117 -3.51 5.72 -1.33
CA ASN A 117 -2.51 5.14 -2.22
C ASN A 117 -3.17 4.33 -3.36
N ILE A 118 -4.29 3.64 -3.13
CA ILE A 118 -5.02 2.95 -4.22
C ILE A 118 -5.44 3.93 -5.32
N ALA A 119 -5.98 5.10 -4.95
CA ALA A 119 -6.39 6.10 -5.93
C ALA A 119 -5.19 6.60 -6.76
N TRP A 120 -4.05 6.87 -6.12
CA TRP A 120 -2.83 7.28 -6.82
C TRP A 120 -2.19 6.16 -7.65
N HIS A 121 -2.29 4.90 -7.21
CA HIS A 121 -1.86 3.74 -7.99
C HIS A 121 -2.71 3.55 -9.24
N GLN A 122 -4.02 3.79 -9.14
CA GLN A 122 -4.90 3.75 -10.31
C GLN A 122 -4.53 4.81 -11.34
N ASP A 123 -4.23 6.04 -10.90
CA ASP A 123 -3.75 7.11 -11.79
C ASP A 123 -2.45 6.71 -12.50
N ILE A 124 -1.49 6.12 -11.78
CA ILE A 124 -0.22 5.63 -12.36
C ILE A 124 -0.50 4.53 -13.38
N ALA A 125 -1.41 3.59 -13.09
CA ALA A 125 -1.76 2.50 -13.98
C ALA A 125 -2.39 3.02 -15.28
N ASN A 126 -3.34 3.96 -15.18
CA ASN A 126 -4.00 4.57 -16.33
C ASN A 126 -3.01 5.32 -17.23
N GLU A 127 -2.12 6.11 -16.63
CA GLU A 127 -1.08 6.85 -17.35
C GLU A 127 -0.09 5.89 -18.05
N THR A 128 0.34 4.83 -17.36
CA THR A 128 1.25 3.84 -17.92
C THR A 128 0.60 3.08 -19.08
N PHE A 129 -0.68 2.72 -18.95
CA PHE A 129 -1.44 2.07 -20.01
C PHE A 129 -1.57 2.97 -21.25
N ALA A 130 -1.88 4.26 -21.06
CA ALA A 130 -1.95 5.22 -22.16
C ALA A 130 -0.61 5.39 -22.91
N ILE A 131 0.52 5.20 -22.24
CA ILE A 131 1.85 5.23 -22.89
C ILE A 131 2.14 3.92 -23.65
N PHE A 132 1.59 2.79 -23.20
CA PHE A 132 1.89 1.45 -23.75
C PHE A 132 0.93 1.01 -24.87
N SER A 133 -0.30 1.53 -24.91
CA SER A 133 -1.32 1.25 -25.92
C SER A 133 -1.60 2.51 -26.77
N PRO A 134 -0.70 2.86 -27.73
CA PRO A 134 -0.92 3.98 -28.65
C PRO A 134 -2.09 3.74 -29.61
#